data_AF-A0A914V2R6-F1
#
_entry.id   AF-A0A914V2R6-F1
#
_cell.length_a   1.000
_cell.length_b   1.000
_cell.length_c   1.000
_cell.angle_alpha   90.00
_cell.angle_beta   90.00
_cell.angle_gamma   90.00
#
_symmetry.space_group_name_H-M   'P 1'
#
loop_
_entity.id
_entity.type
_entity.pdbx_description
1 polymer ?
#
loop_
_entity_poly.entity_id
_entity_poly.type
_entity_poly.pdbx_seq_one_letter_code
_entity_poly.pdbx_strand_id
1 'polypeptide(L)'
;EVVRSWFGRQSHVVETVAALVSGAEMCASAIKKCDWLSMGLCARRYWEQKKLMAAGCEPEEVALLISNLYERSVADAAWLAGAGGGGFLYVLLQEGKTIQDLTQTIGNVQGCESMTVHSVEIDQEPLTVDIS
;
A
#
# COMPACT_ATOMS: atom_id res chain seq x y z
N GLU A 1 0.85 19.54 -8.12
CA GLU A 1 0.86 20.39 -6.90
C GLU A 1 2.00 20.02 -5.96
N VAL A 2 2.08 18.76 -5.53
CA VAL A 2 3.15 18.18 -4.69
C VAL A 2 4.57 18.64 -5.03
N VAL A 3 4.97 18.52 -6.30
CA VAL A 3 6.32 18.91 -6.77
C VAL A 3 6.59 20.39 -6.55
N ARG A 4 5.59 21.26 -6.75
CA ARG A 4 5.74 22.71 -6.51
C ARG A 4 5.87 23.01 -5.02
N SER A 5 5.08 22.34 -4.19
CA SER A 5 5.14 22.47 -2.73
C SER A 5 6.48 21.97 -2.16
N TRP A 6 7.06 20.93 -2.77
CA TRP A 6 8.42 20.46 -2.48
C TRP A 6 9.48 21.50 -2.84
N PHE A 7 9.45 22.06 -4.06
CA PHE A 7 10.39 23.14 -4.46
C PHE A 7 10.27 24.38 -3.57
N GLY A 8 9.05 24.70 -3.12
CA GLY A 8 8.78 25.77 -2.16
C GLY A 8 9.17 25.43 -0.71
N ARG A 9 9.68 24.22 -0.44
CA ARG A 9 10.04 23.71 0.89
C ARG A 9 8.93 23.91 1.93
N GLN A 10 7.68 23.74 1.52
CA GLN A 10 6.56 23.86 2.44
C GLN A 10 6.68 22.82 3.55
N SER A 11 6.52 23.25 4.81
CA SER A 11 6.79 22.42 5.99
C SER A 11 6.06 21.09 5.94
N HIS A 12 4.77 21.09 5.62
CA HIS A 12 3.97 19.87 5.56
C HIS A 12 4.52 18.83 4.57
N VAL A 13 5.03 19.24 3.41
CA VAL A 13 5.62 18.31 2.42
C VAL A 13 6.95 17.79 2.92
N VAL A 14 7.81 18.65 3.45
CA VAL A 14 9.14 18.27 3.95
C VAL A 14 9.01 17.28 5.12
N GLU A 15 8.10 17.57 6.06
CA GLU A 15 7.80 16.69 7.19
C GLU A 15 7.20 15.37 6.73
N THR A 16 6.27 15.39 5.77
CA THR A 16 5.68 14.14 5.22
C THR A 16 6.74 13.30 4.51
N VAL A 17 7.65 13.90 3.74
CA VAL A 17 8.77 13.17 3.11
C VAL A 17 9.72 12.59 4.16
N ALA A 18 10.08 13.34 5.20
CA ALA A 18 10.92 12.82 6.27
C ALA A 18 10.26 11.63 6.98
N ALA A 19 8.95 11.72 7.22
CA ALA A 19 8.17 10.64 7.83
C ALA A 19 8.04 9.41 6.91
N LEU A 20 7.93 9.60 5.58
CA LEU A 20 7.97 8.51 4.59
C LEU A 20 9.31 7.79 4.58
N VAL A 21 10.43 8.53 4.63
CA VAL A 21 11.79 7.94 4.67
C VAL A 21 11.96 7.12 5.96
N SER A 22 11.65 7.70 7.12
CA SER A 22 11.73 6.99 8.39
C SER A 22 10.80 5.77 8.43
N GLY A 23 9.59 5.88 7.87
CA GLY A 23 8.66 4.77 7.72
C GLY A 23 9.23 3.62 6.89
N ALA A 24 9.90 3.93 5.78
CA ALA A 24 10.56 2.94 4.93
C ALA A 24 11.71 2.22 5.65
N GLU A 25 12.53 2.94 6.41
CA GLU A 25 13.61 2.36 7.22
C GLU A 25 13.07 1.43 8.32
N MET A 26 12.02 1.85 9.02
CA MET A 26 11.33 1.02 10.01
C MET A 26 10.74 -0.23 9.37
N CYS A 27 10.08 -0.09 8.21
CA CYS A 27 9.51 -1.21 7.47
C CYS A 27 10.60 -2.23 7.07
N ALA A 28 11.72 -1.75 6.53
CA ALA A 28 12.85 -2.59 6.17
C ALA A 28 13.44 -3.32 7.38
N SER A 29 13.55 -2.66 8.54
CA SER A 29 13.97 -3.29 9.78
C SER A 29 12.97 -4.35 10.26
N ALA A 30 11.67 -4.08 10.17
CA ALA A 30 10.63 -5.02 10.57
C ALA A 30 10.65 -6.29 9.72
N ILE A 31 10.76 -6.15 8.40
CA ILE A 31 10.89 -7.27 7.46
C ILE A 31 12.13 -8.12 7.78
N LYS A 32 13.29 -7.50 8.01
CA LYS A 32 14.54 -8.20 8.39
C LYS A 32 14.42 -9.00 9.69
N LYS A 33 13.53 -8.60 10.59
CA LYS A 33 13.27 -9.26 11.89
C LYS A 33 12.08 -10.21 11.83
N CYS A 34 11.43 -10.36 10.68
CA CYS A 34 10.16 -11.09 10.52
C CYS A 34 9.04 -10.56 11.44
N ASP A 35 9.06 -9.26 11.77
CA ASP A 35 8.05 -8.59 12.58
C ASP A 35 6.93 -8.05 11.68
N TRP A 36 5.98 -8.94 11.34
CA TRP A 36 4.87 -8.63 10.44
C TRP A 36 3.90 -7.61 11.00
N LEU A 37 3.74 -7.54 12.33
CA LEU A 37 2.91 -6.53 12.97
C LEU A 37 3.50 -5.13 12.75
N SER A 38 4.79 -4.95 13.02
CA SER A 38 5.47 -3.68 12.77
C SER A 38 5.48 -3.32 11.29
N MET A 39 5.64 -4.30 10.40
CA MET A 39 5.56 -4.09 8.95
C MET A 39 4.17 -3.57 8.54
N GLY A 40 3.08 -4.21 9.01
CA GLY A 40 1.71 -3.77 8.76
C GLY A 40 1.44 -2.35 9.26
N LEU A 41 1.93 -2.00 10.45
CA LEU A 41 1.84 -0.63 10.98
C LEU A 41 2.59 0.39 10.11
N CYS A 42 3.77 0.03 9.59
CA CYS A 42 4.50 0.89 8.65
C CYS A 42 3.72 1.09 7.35
N ALA A 43 3.12 0.03 6.82
CA ALA A 43 2.31 0.10 5.60
C ALA A 43 1.04 0.96 5.77
N ARG A 44 0.34 0.86 6.91
CA ARG A 44 -0.80 1.74 7.22
C ARG A 44 -0.37 3.22 7.28
N ARG A 45 0.72 3.52 7.99
CA ARG A 45 1.27 4.88 8.07
C ARG A 45 1.67 5.41 6.69
N TYR A 46 2.30 4.57 5.86
CA TYR A 46 2.65 4.92 4.49
C TYR A 46 1.41 5.30 3.66
N TRP A 47 0.33 4.52 3.78
CA TRP A 47 -0.93 4.83 3.10
C TRP A 47 -1.54 6.16 3.57
N GLU A 48 -1.57 6.43 4.88
CA GLU A 48 -2.01 7.71 5.43
C GLU A 48 -1.17 8.89 4.92
N GLN A 49 0.16 8.74 4.92
CA GLN A 49 1.09 9.76 4.44
C GLN A 49 0.95 10.05 2.95
N LYS A 50 0.63 9.04 2.13
CA LYS A 50 0.34 9.25 0.70
C LYS A 50 -0.84 10.19 0.47
N LYS A 51 -1.90 10.03 1.26
CA LYS A 51 -3.09 10.89 1.19
C LYS A 51 -2.78 12.33 1.63
N LEU A 52 -1.88 12.51 2.61
CA LEU A 52 -1.37 13.83 3.00
C LEU A 52 -0.50 14.46 1.90
N MET A 53 0.30 13.65 1.21
CA MET A 53 1.18 14.11 0.15
C MET A 53 0.41 14.59 -1.08
N ALA A 54 -0.63 13.85 -1.47
CA ALA A 54 -1.46 14.14 -2.62
C ALA A 54 -2.92 13.84 -2.29
N ALA A 55 -3.70 14.87 -1.96
CA ALA A 55 -5.13 14.73 -1.74
C ALA A 55 -5.80 14.18 -3.02
N GLY A 56 -6.69 13.19 -2.85
CA GLY A 56 -7.35 12.52 -3.98
C GLY A 56 -6.42 11.63 -4.81
N CYS A 57 -5.26 11.22 -4.28
CA CYS A 57 -4.38 10.31 -5.00
C CYS A 57 -5.02 8.95 -5.24
N GLU A 58 -5.98 8.51 -4.42
CA GLU A 58 -6.66 7.23 -4.54
C GLU A 58 -8.12 7.39 -5.03
N PRO A 59 -8.63 6.46 -5.86
CA PRO A 59 -10.05 6.39 -6.17
C PRO A 59 -10.90 6.11 -4.92
N GLU A 60 -12.13 6.65 -4.87
CA GLU A 60 -13.03 6.54 -3.72
C GLU A 60 -13.41 5.08 -3.44
N GLU A 61 -13.59 4.28 -4.49
CA GLU A 61 -13.94 2.86 -4.37
C GLU A 61 -12.80 2.07 -3.72
N VAL A 62 -11.54 2.45 -3.99
CA VAL A 62 -10.37 1.83 -3.35
C VAL A 62 -10.28 2.21 -1.88
N ALA A 63 -10.54 3.48 -1.53
CA ALA A 63 -10.59 3.92 -0.14
C ALA A 63 -11.68 3.18 0.66
N LEU A 64 -12.84 2.98 0.04
CA LEU A 64 -13.95 2.23 0.62
C LEU A 64 -13.61 0.75 0.77
N LEU A 65 -12.94 0.15 -0.22
CA LEU A 65 -12.46 -1.23 -0.14
C LEU A 65 -11.47 -1.43 1.01
N ILE A 66 -10.47 -0.55 1.14
CA ILE A 66 -9.49 -0.60 2.24
C ILE A 66 -10.20 -0.51 3.60
N SER A 67 -11.18 0.39 3.73
CA SER A 67 -11.99 0.52 4.95
C SER A 67 -12.74 -0.77 5.27
N ASN A 68 -13.40 -1.38 4.28
CA ASN A 68 -14.11 -2.66 4.44
C ASN A 68 -13.19 -3.81 4.85
N LEU A 69 -11.97 -3.87 4.31
CA LEU A 69 -10.99 -4.89 4.67
C LEU A 69 -10.59 -4.79 6.16
N TYR A 70 -10.47 -3.57 6.69
CA TYR A 70 -10.16 -3.35 8.10
C TYR A 70 -11.36 -3.62 9.01
N GLU A 71 -12.55 -3.14 8.66
CA GLU A 71 -13.77 -3.39 9.45
C GLU A 71 -14.08 -4.89 9.58
N ARG A 72 -13.81 -5.65 8.53
CA ARG A 72 -14.04 -7.12 8.49
C ARG A 72 -12.86 -7.92 9.04
N SER A 73 -11.80 -7.28 9.52
CA SER A 73 -10.58 -7.94 10.00
C SER A 73 -10.02 -8.93 8.96
N VAL A 74 -10.02 -8.53 7.69
CA VAL A 74 -9.49 -9.32 6.55
C VAL A 74 -8.02 -9.01 6.31
N ALA A 75 -7.61 -7.76 6.53
CA ALA A 75 -6.26 -7.30 6.25
C ALA A 75 -5.63 -6.59 7.46
N ASP A 76 -4.36 -6.89 7.70
CA ASP A 76 -3.51 -6.13 8.62
C ASP A 76 -3.01 -4.84 7.98
N ALA A 77 -2.85 -4.78 6.65
CA ALA A 77 -2.55 -3.54 5.94
C ALA A 77 -2.99 -3.63 4.47
N ALA A 78 -3.35 -2.49 3.88
CA ALA A 78 -3.58 -2.37 2.46
C ALA A 78 -3.15 -0.99 1.94
N TRP A 79 -2.51 -0.95 0.77
CA TRP A 79 -2.03 0.30 0.16
C TRP A 79 -1.83 0.17 -1.35
N LEU A 80 -2.01 1.28 -2.08
CA LEU A 80 -1.78 1.32 -3.52
C LEU A 80 -0.28 1.38 -3.84
N ALA A 81 0.13 0.59 -4.82
CA ALA A 81 1.45 0.65 -5.43
C ALA A 81 1.65 1.98 -6.19
N GLY A 82 2.91 2.40 -6.36
CA GLY A 82 3.24 3.54 -7.23
C GLY A 82 2.68 4.89 -6.74
N ALA A 83 2.16 5.70 -7.65
CA ALA A 83 1.73 7.08 -7.37
C ALA A 83 0.34 7.22 -6.71
N GLY A 84 -0.48 6.16 -6.73
CA GLY A 84 -1.79 6.13 -6.06
C GLY A 84 -3.03 6.12 -6.96
N GLY A 85 -2.94 6.49 -8.25
CA GLY A 85 -4.13 6.64 -9.12
C GLY A 85 -4.75 5.37 -9.70
N GLY A 86 -4.39 4.18 -9.20
CA GLY A 86 -4.85 2.88 -9.71
C GLY A 86 -3.73 1.84 -9.82
N GLY A 87 -3.99 0.76 -10.58
CA GLY A 87 -3.06 -0.35 -10.75
C GLY A 87 -3.20 -1.41 -9.66
N PHE A 88 -2.12 -1.69 -8.94
CA PHE A 88 -2.08 -2.74 -7.93
C PHE A 88 -2.35 -2.20 -6.52
N LEU A 89 -3.29 -2.84 -5.82
CA LEU A 89 -3.48 -2.71 -4.38
C LEU A 89 -2.76 -3.88 -3.71
N TYR A 90 -1.78 -3.59 -2.84
CA TYR A 90 -1.19 -4.61 -1.99
C TYR A 90 -2.03 -4.79 -0.75
N VAL A 91 -2.20 -6.05 -0.33
CA VAL A 91 -2.95 -6.43 0.86
C VAL A 91 -2.11 -7.42 1.66
N LEU A 92 -1.80 -7.07 2.90
CA LEU A 92 -1.30 -7.98 3.91
C LEU A 92 -2.50 -8.60 4.60
N LEU A 93 -2.81 -9.86 4.29
CA LEU A 93 -3.91 -10.58 4.93
C LEU A 93 -3.63 -10.79 6.41
N GLN A 94 -4.68 -10.68 7.20
CA GLN A 94 -4.63 -11.03 8.61
C GLN A 94 -4.43 -12.55 8.77
N GLU A 95 -3.76 -12.97 9.84
CA GLU A 95 -3.53 -14.38 10.16
C GLU A 95 -4.83 -15.21 10.07
N GLY A 96 -4.77 -16.33 9.34
CA GLY A 96 -5.92 -17.22 9.12
C GLY A 96 -6.92 -16.76 8.05
N LYS A 97 -6.73 -15.59 7.42
CA LYS A 97 -7.54 -15.14 6.28
C LYS A 97 -6.99 -15.63 4.96
N THR A 98 -7.88 -15.78 3.99
CA THR A 98 -7.59 -16.38 2.69
C THR A 98 -7.86 -15.41 1.54
N ILE A 99 -7.38 -15.77 0.35
CA ILE A 99 -7.74 -15.09 -0.90
C ILE A 99 -9.25 -15.07 -1.13
N GLN A 100 -10.00 -16.07 -0.63
CA GLN A 100 -11.45 -16.11 -0.75
C GLN A 100 -12.12 -15.03 0.11
N ASP A 101 -11.64 -14.82 1.36
CA ASP A 101 -12.14 -13.73 2.23
C ASP A 101 -11.93 -12.36 1.58
N LEU A 102 -10.76 -12.16 0.97
CA LEU A 102 -10.41 -10.95 0.23
C LEU A 102 -11.33 -10.77 -0.99
N THR A 103 -11.47 -11.81 -1.81
CA THR A 103 -12.31 -11.79 -3.02
C THR A 103 -13.78 -11.51 -2.68
N GLN A 104 -14.29 -12.11 -1.61
CA GLN A 104 -15.65 -11.84 -1.13
C GLN A 104 -15.80 -10.40 -0.67
N THR A 105 -14.79 -9.83 0.00
CA THR A 105 -14.83 -8.43 0.43
C THR A 105 -14.83 -7.48 -0.78
N ILE A 106 -13.99 -7.74 -1.79
CA ILE A 106 -13.95 -7.00 -3.05
C ILE A 106 -15.32 -7.03 -3.74
N GLY A 107 -15.94 -8.21 -3.84
CA GLY A 107 -17.25 -8.37 -4.50
C GLY A 107 -18.41 -7.65 -3.81
N ASN A 108 -18.22 -7.15 -2.58
CA ASN A 108 -19.23 -6.36 -1.86
C ASN A 108 -19.04 -4.84 -2.02
N VAL A 109 -18.01 -4.39 -2.73
CA VAL A 109 -17.71 -2.98 -2.95
C VAL A 109 -18.00 -2.60 -4.40
N GLN A 110 -18.97 -1.71 -4.59
CA GLN A 110 -19.33 -1.21 -5.92
C GLN A 110 -18.15 -0.47 -6.55
N GLY A 111 -17.90 -0.72 -7.85
CA GLY A 111 -16.79 -0.15 -8.61
C GLY A 111 -15.47 -0.92 -8.49
N CYS A 112 -15.43 -2.03 -7.73
CA CYS A 112 -14.28 -2.93 -7.65
C CYS A 112 -14.49 -4.24 -8.43
N GLU A 113 -15.54 -4.37 -9.24
CA GLU A 113 -15.96 -5.63 -9.88
C GLU A 113 -14.94 -6.18 -10.87
N SER A 114 -14.15 -5.30 -11.49
CA SER A 114 -13.11 -5.68 -12.45
C SER A 114 -11.77 -6.03 -11.81
N MET A 115 -11.64 -5.94 -10.47
CA MET A 115 -10.40 -6.28 -9.79
C MET A 115 -10.13 -7.78 -9.86
N THR A 116 -8.86 -8.15 -10.02
CA THR A 116 -8.41 -9.54 -9.95
C THR A 116 -7.42 -9.69 -8.81
N VAL A 117 -7.44 -10.84 -8.14
CA VAL A 117 -6.61 -11.11 -6.97
C VAL A 117 -5.48 -12.05 -7.37
N HIS A 118 -4.25 -11.68 -6.99
CA HIS A 118 -3.03 -12.42 -7.32
C HIS A 118 -2.17 -12.57 -6.06
N SER A 119 -1.50 -13.71 -5.92
CA SER A 119 -0.46 -13.89 -4.91
C SER A 119 0.79 -13.13 -5.31
N VAL A 120 1.50 -12.56 -4.33
CA VAL A 120 2.78 -11.88 -4.56
C VAL A 120 3.92 -12.86 -4.33
N GLU A 121 4.81 -12.97 -5.32
CA GLU A 121 6.04 -13.75 -5.24
C GLU A 121 7.23 -12.83 -5.51
N ILE A 122 8.37 -13.14 -4.88
CA ILE A 122 9.61 -12.38 -5.07
C ILE A 122 10.55 -13.23 -5.92
N ASP A 123 10.79 -12.77 -7.14
CA ASP A 123 11.87 -13.30 -7.97
C ASP A 123 13.23 -12.91 -7.36
N GLN A 124 14.06 -13.92 -7.10
CA GLN A 124 15.40 -13.75 -6.55
C GLN A 124 16.48 -13.69 -7.64
N GLU A 125 16.10 -13.96 -8.90
CA GLU A 125 17.02 -13.97 -10.02
C GLU A 125 17.17 -12.55 -10.60
N PRO A 126 18.40 -12.10 -10.90
CA PRO A 126 18.61 -10.83 -11.58
C PRO A 126 18.17 -10.93 -13.05
N LEU A 127 17.81 -9.78 -13.63
CA LEU A 127 17.57 -9.69 -15.07
C LEU A 127 18.84 -10.06 -15.85
N THR A 128 18.77 -11.12 -16.66
CA THR A 128 19.84 -11.54 -17.57
C THR A 128 19.42 -11.25 -19.02
N VAL A 129 20.37 -10.82 -19.84
CA VAL A 129 20.16 -10.59 -21.28
C VAL A 129 21.17 -11.44 -22.03
N ASP A 130 20.66 -12.35 -22.87
CA ASP A 130 21.50 -13.11 -23.78
C ASP A 130 21.60 -12.36 -25.11
N ILE A 131 22.83 -12.11 -25.56
CA ILE A 131 23.13 -11.44 -26.83
C ILE A 131 23.83 -12.48 -27.70
N SER A 132 23.03 -13.23 -28.45
CA SER A 132 23.48 -14.18 -29.47
C SER A 132 23.51 -13.55 -30.86
#